data_AF-A0A382E7F2-F1
#
_entry.id   AF-A0A382E7F2-F1
#
_cell.length_a   1.000
_cell.length_b   1.000
_cell.length_c   1.000
_cell.angle_alpha   90.00
_cell.angle_beta   90.00
_cell.angle_gamma   90.00
#
_symmetry.space_group_name_H-M   'P 1'
#
loop_
_entity.id
_entity.type
_entity.pdbx_description
1 polymer ?
#
loop_
_entity_poly.entity_id
_entity_poly.type
_entity_poly.pdbx_seq_one_letter_code
_entity_poly.pdbx_strand_id
1 'polypeptide(L)'
;VEPDSEPSESKRLPDFFLGKDEFISENQDSQKKSYPTNPPENSSKSNTQNTPKKIKRIHAPSIGIGAGIAISCLVLGIFLANFTDVKNSPVFEEIPSADIIQNPKNSISFSTLLDNGSPFLGSVDAPLTLIEFGDYQCSFCKRHSDQTNHLIIKNYVETGKVKIMFKDLIVVGDDSVSAAHAAHCAKDQEMFWA
;
A
#
# COMPACT_ATOMS: atom_id res chain seq x y z
N VAL A 1 -8.40 -18.63 51.11
CA VAL A 1 -9.55 -18.06 50.39
C VAL A 1 -8.99 -17.29 49.21
N GLU A 2 -8.82 -17.98 48.09
CA GLU A 2 -9.10 -17.38 46.77
C GLU A 2 -10.61 -17.59 46.50
N PRO A 3 -11.21 -17.02 45.43
CA PRO A 3 -10.83 -15.85 44.64
C PRO A 3 -12.06 -14.91 44.43
N ASP A 4 -11.89 -13.80 43.70
CA ASP A 4 -12.93 -13.20 42.84
C ASP A 4 -12.22 -12.18 41.92
N SER A 5 -11.89 -12.54 40.67
CA SER A 5 -12.72 -12.61 39.45
C SER A 5 -12.87 -11.25 38.73
N GLU A 6 -12.24 -11.13 37.56
CA GLU A 6 -12.44 -10.06 36.56
C GLU A 6 -13.90 -10.02 36.06
N PRO A 7 -14.27 -8.97 35.29
CA PRO A 7 -14.37 -9.26 33.87
C PRO A 7 -13.80 -8.19 32.93
N SER A 8 -13.24 -8.74 31.85
CA SER A 8 -12.86 -8.15 30.56
C SER A 8 -13.80 -7.07 30.01
N GLU A 9 -13.22 -6.00 29.44
CA GLU A 9 -13.93 -5.15 28.48
C GLU A 9 -13.09 -4.91 27.21
N SER A 10 -13.36 -5.79 26.24
CA SER A 10 -13.51 -5.54 24.80
C SER A 10 -12.81 -4.32 24.18
N LYS A 11 -11.77 -4.62 23.38
CA LYS A 11 -11.42 -4.00 22.08
C LYS A 11 -12.23 -2.74 21.71
N ARG A 12 -11.72 -1.56 22.05
CA ARG A 12 -12.02 -0.33 21.30
C ARG A 12 -10.85 -0.01 20.38
N LEU A 13 -11.09 -0.24 19.09
CA LEU A 13 -10.27 0.29 18.01
C LEU A 13 -10.37 1.83 18.05
N PRO A 14 -9.26 2.60 18.01
CA PRO A 14 -9.35 4.05 17.97
C PRO A 14 -10.02 4.52 16.66
N ASP A 15 -10.87 5.54 16.77
CA ASP A 15 -11.71 6.15 15.72
C ASP A 15 -10.93 6.76 14.53
N PHE A 16 -9.63 6.46 14.39
CA PHE A 16 -8.79 6.87 13.28
C PHE A 16 -9.21 6.24 11.93
N PHE A 17 -9.94 5.12 11.95
CA PHE A 17 -10.28 4.35 10.74
C PHE A 17 -11.70 4.59 10.18
N LEU A 18 -12.48 5.52 10.75
CA LEU A 18 -13.80 5.88 10.23
C LEU A 18 -13.73 7.20 9.46
N GLY A 19 -13.09 7.16 8.28
CA GLY A 19 -13.22 8.21 7.27
C GLY A 19 -14.58 8.13 6.61
N LYS A 20 -15.43 9.13 6.89
CA LYS A 20 -16.73 9.32 6.23
C LYS A 20 -16.50 10.24 5.03
N ASP A 21 -16.71 9.72 3.83
CA ASP A 21 -16.71 10.50 2.59
C ASP A 21 -17.92 11.44 2.62
N GLU A 22 -17.67 12.71 2.94
CA GLU A 22 -18.65 13.79 2.84
C GLU A 22 -18.08 14.86 1.90
N PHE A 23 -18.32 14.64 0.60
CA PHE A 23 -17.98 15.56 -0.47
C PHE A 23 -19.03 16.68 -0.48
N ILE A 24 -18.69 17.84 0.08
CA ILE A 24 -19.51 19.04 -0.02
C ILE A 24 -19.24 19.71 -1.36
N SER A 25 -20.24 19.64 -2.24
CA SER A 25 -20.40 20.50 -3.41
C SER A 25 -21.19 21.76 -3.05
N GLU A 26 -21.01 22.80 -3.88
CA GLU A 26 -21.75 24.08 -3.98
C GLU A 26 -21.13 25.29 -3.21
N ASN A 27 -21.04 26.51 -3.75
CA ASN A 27 -21.77 27.10 -4.88
C ASN A 27 -21.20 28.46 -5.39
N GLN A 28 -21.79 28.94 -6.51
CA GLN A 28 -21.89 30.30 -7.10
C GLN A 28 -20.86 30.79 -8.14
N ASP A 29 -21.21 31.49 -9.22
CA ASP A 29 -22.47 31.78 -9.95
C ASP A 29 -22.12 32.56 -11.25
N SER A 30 -23.06 32.58 -12.21
CA SER A 30 -23.33 33.62 -13.22
C SER A 30 -22.63 33.62 -14.61
N GLN A 31 -23.32 33.14 -15.66
CA GLN A 31 -24.08 33.98 -16.63
C GLN A 31 -24.66 33.22 -17.86
N LYS A 32 -26.00 33.08 -17.88
CA LYS A 32 -27.03 33.43 -18.90
C LYS A 32 -27.00 32.93 -20.39
N LYS A 33 -28.23 32.56 -20.83
CA LYS A 33 -28.85 32.42 -22.19
C LYS A 33 -28.73 31.02 -22.82
N SER A 34 -29.74 30.40 -23.46
CA SER A 34 -31.15 30.72 -23.80
C SER A 34 -31.81 29.46 -24.40
N TYR A 35 -33.07 29.16 -24.08
CA TYR A 35 -33.90 28.09 -24.69
C TYR A 35 -34.49 28.52 -26.05
N PRO A 36 -34.95 27.58 -26.91
CA PRO A 36 -36.39 27.29 -26.92
C PRO A 36 -36.78 25.80 -27.02
N THR A 37 -37.96 25.57 -26.47
CA THR A 37 -38.79 24.37 -26.32
C THR A 37 -39.59 24.05 -27.59
N ASN A 38 -39.91 22.77 -27.87
CA ASN A 38 -41.29 22.22 -27.96
C ASN A 38 -41.42 20.85 -28.72
N PRO A 39 -42.52 20.09 -28.48
CA PRO A 39 -42.60 18.61 -28.46
C PRO A 39 -43.68 18.06 -29.44
N PRO A 40 -44.48 17.00 -29.17
CA PRO A 40 -44.26 15.57 -28.84
C PRO A 40 -44.94 14.63 -29.90
N GLU A 41 -45.30 13.40 -29.50
CA GLU A 41 -46.39 12.52 -30.01
C GLU A 41 -45.99 11.26 -30.80
N ASN A 42 -46.14 10.07 -30.17
CA ASN A 42 -47.29 9.13 -30.21
C ASN A 42 -47.15 8.16 -31.40
N SER A 43 -47.56 6.90 -31.40
CA SER A 43 -48.16 6.00 -30.42
C SER A 43 -48.22 4.60 -31.07
N SER A 44 -48.47 3.58 -30.24
CA SER A 44 -49.36 2.44 -30.56
C SER A 44 -48.94 1.37 -31.58
N LYS A 45 -48.52 0.23 -30.99
CA LYS A 45 -49.11 -1.12 -31.13
C LYS A 45 -50.06 -1.38 -32.30
N SER A 46 -49.87 -2.51 -32.99
CA SER A 46 -50.98 -3.41 -33.35
C SER A 46 -50.49 -4.84 -33.58
N ASN A 47 -51.45 -5.77 -33.65
CA ASN A 47 -51.41 -7.13 -33.14
C ASN A 47 -51.67 -8.15 -34.28
N THR A 48 -51.28 -9.41 -34.01
CA THR A 48 -51.84 -10.66 -34.56
C THR A 48 -51.54 -11.04 -36.02
N GLN A 49 -50.98 -12.24 -36.25
CA GLN A 49 -51.68 -13.40 -36.84
C GLN A 49 -50.74 -14.58 -37.17
N ASN A 50 -51.35 -15.76 -37.18
CA ASN A 50 -50.78 -17.10 -36.95
C ASN A 50 -50.25 -17.84 -38.21
N THR A 51 -49.22 -18.69 -37.97
CA THR A 51 -48.81 -19.96 -38.65
C THR A 51 -48.46 -19.97 -40.16
N PRO A 52 -47.54 -20.84 -40.70
CA PRO A 52 -47.18 -22.21 -40.25
C PRO A 52 -45.66 -22.51 -40.10
N LYS A 53 -45.34 -23.62 -39.42
CA LYS A 53 -43.98 -24.14 -39.22
C LYS A 53 -43.26 -24.37 -40.56
N LYS A 54 -42.37 -23.44 -40.94
CA LYS A 54 -41.34 -23.65 -41.97
C LYS A 54 -40.09 -24.25 -41.31
N ILE A 55 -39.57 -25.31 -41.94
CA ILE A 55 -38.27 -25.92 -41.64
C ILE A 55 -37.24 -24.79 -41.48
N LYS A 56 -36.65 -24.67 -40.29
CA LYS A 56 -35.71 -23.60 -39.96
C LYS A 56 -34.49 -23.72 -40.87
N ARG A 57 -34.47 -22.96 -41.97
CA ARG A 57 -33.22 -22.58 -42.65
C ARG A 57 -32.42 -21.80 -41.62
N ILE A 58 -31.37 -22.43 -41.11
CA ILE A 58 -30.55 -21.85 -40.05
C ILE A 58 -29.89 -20.60 -40.65
N HIS A 59 -30.14 -19.44 -40.03
CA HIS A 59 -29.68 -18.14 -40.53
C HIS A 59 -28.14 -18.12 -40.47
N ALA A 60 -27.49 -18.19 -41.63
CA ALA A 60 -26.03 -18.27 -41.75
C ALA A 60 -25.26 -17.18 -40.96
N PRO A 61 -25.74 -15.92 -40.85
CA PRO A 61 -25.12 -14.92 -39.97
C PRO A 61 -25.14 -15.31 -38.49
N SER A 62 -26.23 -15.92 -38.02
CA SER A 62 -26.37 -16.36 -36.62
C SER A 62 -25.51 -17.57 -36.28
N ILE A 63 -25.27 -18.47 -37.25
CA ILE A 63 -24.28 -19.56 -37.10
C ILE A 63 -22.87 -18.97 -36.97
N GLY A 64 -22.53 -17.95 -37.78
CA GLY A 64 -21.23 -17.29 -37.71
C GLY A 64 -20.96 -16.63 -36.35
N ILE A 65 -21.96 -15.95 -35.79
CA ILE A 65 -21.87 -15.31 -34.48
C ILE A 65 -21.72 -16.35 -33.36
N GLY A 66 -22.52 -17.43 -33.40
CA GLY A 66 -22.43 -18.51 -32.41
C GLY A 66 -21.10 -19.26 -32.46
N ALA A 67 -20.60 -19.54 -33.67
CA ALA A 67 -19.29 -20.16 -33.86
C ALA A 67 -18.15 -19.26 -33.38
N GLY A 68 -18.23 -17.95 -33.64
CA GLY A 68 -17.24 -16.98 -33.18
C GLY A 68 -17.14 -16.90 -31.64
N ILE A 69 -18.28 -16.87 -30.95
CA ILE A 69 -18.30 -16.86 -29.47
C ILE A 69 -17.72 -18.17 -28.91
N ALA A 70 -18.10 -19.32 -29.48
CA ALA A 70 -17.59 -20.61 -29.03
C ALA A 70 -16.06 -20.74 -29.20
N ILE A 71 -15.53 -20.28 -30.34
CA ILE A 71 -14.08 -20.27 -30.60
C ILE A 71 -13.37 -19.31 -29.65
N SER A 72 -13.92 -18.11 -29.43
CA SER A 72 -13.35 -17.14 -28.48
C SER A 72 -13.25 -17.70 -27.07
N CYS A 73 -14.32 -18.36 -26.58
CA CYS A 73 -14.33 -18.98 -25.25
C CYS A 73 -13.32 -20.13 -25.13
N LEU A 74 -13.17 -20.94 -26.19
CA LEU A 74 -12.18 -22.02 -26.23
C LEU A 74 -10.75 -21.48 -26.16
N VAL A 75 -10.45 -20.45 -26.95
CA VAL A 75 -9.13 -19.81 -26.95
C VAL A 75 -8.85 -19.14 -25.61
N LEU A 76 -9.82 -18.44 -25.02
CA LEU A 76 -9.67 -17.83 -23.70
C LEU A 76 -9.44 -18.88 -22.61
N GLY A 77 -10.19 -19.98 -22.63
CA GLY A 77 -10.04 -21.08 -21.68
C GLY A 77 -8.68 -21.77 -21.79
N ILE A 78 -8.18 -22.00 -23.01
CA ILE A 78 -6.84 -22.54 -23.26
C ILE A 78 -5.77 -21.55 -22.78
N PHE A 79 -5.92 -20.26 -23.07
CA PHE A 79 -4.98 -19.23 -22.62
C PHE A 79 -4.93 -19.15 -21.09
N LEU A 80 -6.08 -19.14 -20.42
CA LEU A 80 -6.16 -19.15 -18.96
C LEU A 80 -5.58 -20.43 -18.36
N ALA A 81 -5.83 -21.60 -18.97
CA ALA A 81 -5.25 -22.87 -18.51
C ALA A 81 -3.72 -22.94 -18.69
N ASN A 82 -3.17 -22.30 -19.73
CA ASN A 82 -1.72 -22.16 -19.90
C ASN A 82 -1.12 -21.08 -18.99
N PHE A 83 -1.90 -20.07 -18.57
CA PHE A 83 -1.45 -19.02 -17.64
C PHE A 83 -1.50 -19.46 -16.18
N THR A 84 -2.35 -20.44 -15.85
CA THR A 84 -2.34 -21.13 -14.56
C THR A 84 -1.28 -22.24 -14.58
N ASP A 85 -0.01 -21.87 -14.46
CA ASP A 85 1.00 -22.79 -13.93
C ASP A 85 0.72 -23.03 -12.44
N VAL A 86 -0.36 -23.77 -12.16
CA VAL A 86 -0.77 -24.26 -10.84
C VAL A 86 0.01 -25.55 -10.54
N LYS A 87 1.31 -25.56 -10.84
CA LYS A 87 2.23 -26.61 -10.40
C LYS A 87 3.52 -26.07 -9.78
N ASN A 88 3.67 -24.76 -9.69
CA ASN A 88 4.71 -24.14 -8.89
C ASN A 88 4.09 -23.31 -7.76
N SER A 89 3.26 -23.95 -6.92
CA SER A 89 3.20 -23.49 -5.53
C SER A 89 4.59 -23.69 -4.96
N PRO A 90 5.27 -22.64 -4.45
CA PRO A 90 6.38 -22.89 -3.55
C PRO A 90 5.78 -23.65 -2.37
N VAL A 91 6.04 -24.96 -2.34
CA VAL A 91 5.94 -25.71 -1.10
C VAL A 91 6.89 -24.98 -0.17
N PHE A 92 6.32 -24.28 0.81
CA PHE A 92 7.08 -23.80 1.93
C PHE A 92 7.53 -25.08 2.64
N GLU A 93 8.71 -25.58 2.26
CA GLU A 93 9.40 -26.57 3.08
C GLU A 93 9.53 -25.90 4.45
N GLU A 94 8.82 -26.43 5.44
CA GLU A 94 9.13 -26.14 6.83
C GLU A 94 10.57 -26.56 7.06
N ILE A 95 11.48 -25.59 6.98
CA ILE A 95 12.87 -25.77 7.37
C ILE A 95 12.82 -26.28 8.82
N PRO A 96 13.40 -27.45 9.13
CA PRO A 96 13.55 -27.87 10.51
C PRO A 96 14.32 -26.77 11.25
N SER A 97 13.68 -26.09 12.19
CA SER A 97 14.23 -25.00 13.00
C SER A 97 15.46 -25.39 13.86
N ALA A 98 15.99 -26.59 13.68
CA ALA A 98 17.09 -27.16 14.47
C ALA A 98 18.48 -26.96 13.84
N ASP A 99 18.60 -26.67 12.54
CA ASP A 99 19.93 -26.59 11.88
C ASP A 99 20.55 -25.17 11.83
N ILE A 100 19.82 -24.12 12.22
CA ILE A 100 20.35 -22.74 12.21
C ILE A 100 21.32 -22.46 13.38
N ILE A 101 21.36 -23.30 14.42
CA ILE A 101 22.19 -23.05 15.60
C ILE A 101 23.67 -23.47 15.42
N GLN A 102 24.03 -24.24 14.38
CA GLN A 102 25.37 -24.84 14.30
C GLN A 102 26.40 -24.13 13.41
N ASN A 103 26.06 -23.00 12.78
CA ASN A 103 27.04 -22.25 11.99
C ASN A 103 26.92 -20.72 12.13
N PRO A 104 27.47 -20.11 13.19
CA PRO A 104 27.49 -18.66 13.38
C PRO A 104 28.60 -18.01 12.53
N LYS A 105 28.70 -18.33 11.23
CA LYS A 105 29.68 -17.69 10.34
C LYS A 105 29.23 -16.33 9.80
N ASN A 106 27.93 -16.01 9.90
CA ASN A 106 27.37 -14.72 9.49
C ASN A 106 26.48 -14.13 10.61
N SER A 107 26.91 -14.13 11.87
CA SER A 107 26.21 -13.33 12.88
C SER A 107 26.47 -11.85 12.61
N ILE A 108 25.46 -11.13 12.13
CA ILE A 108 25.52 -9.67 12.02
C ILE A 108 25.69 -9.13 13.44
N SER A 109 26.81 -8.45 13.70
CA SER A 109 27.05 -7.79 14.97
C SER A 109 26.25 -6.50 15.05
N PHE A 110 25.81 -6.13 16.25
CA PHE A 110 25.17 -4.83 16.49
C PHE A 110 26.07 -3.67 16.06
N SER A 111 27.39 -3.81 16.20
CA SER A 111 28.38 -2.82 15.71
C SER A 111 28.22 -2.52 14.21
N THR A 112 27.99 -3.55 13.39
CA THR A 112 27.79 -3.39 11.94
C THR A 112 26.58 -2.53 11.60
N LEU A 113 25.55 -2.50 12.45
CA LEU A 113 24.39 -1.62 12.26
C LEU A 113 24.72 -0.16 12.60
N LEU A 114 25.67 0.07 13.52
CA LEU A 114 26.04 1.40 14.01
C LEU A 114 27.16 2.07 13.20
N ASP A 115 28.01 1.27 12.56
CA ASP A 115 29.14 1.76 11.75
C ASP A 115 28.66 2.80 10.73
N ASN A 116 29.44 3.84 10.43
CA ASN A 116 29.07 4.93 9.50
C ASN A 116 27.68 5.56 9.77
N GLY A 117 27.25 5.54 11.02
CA GLY A 117 26.04 6.20 11.46
C GLY A 117 26.19 7.67 11.77
N SER A 118 25.03 8.31 11.89
CA SER A 118 24.90 9.57 12.61
C SER A 118 25.30 9.43 14.09
N PRO A 119 25.65 10.54 14.77
CA PRO A 119 25.70 10.57 16.22
C PRO A 119 24.33 10.21 16.81
N PHE A 120 24.30 9.63 18.02
CA PHE A 120 23.03 9.42 18.71
C PHE A 120 22.37 10.75 19.09
N LEU A 121 21.06 10.86 18.84
CA LEU A 121 20.20 11.88 19.42
C LEU A 121 19.56 11.32 20.70
N GLY A 122 19.75 12.01 21.83
CA GLY A 122 19.21 11.62 23.14
C GLY A 122 20.27 11.18 24.14
N SER A 123 19.80 10.66 25.28
CA SER A 123 20.68 10.18 26.35
C SER A 123 21.47 8.94 25.91
N VAL A 124 22.78 8.93 26.19
CA VAL A 124 23.64 7.76 25.94
C VAL A 124 23.21 6.52 26.74
N ASP A 125 22.57 6.74 27.88
CA ASP A 125 22.09 5.70 28.81
C ASP A 125 20.65 5.23 28.50
N ALA A 126 20.03 5.74 27.44
CA ALA A 126 18.69 5.30 27.05
C ALA A 126 18.67 3.78 26.80
N PRO A 127 17.73 3.03 27.40
CA PRO A 127 17.74 1.57 27.36
C PRO A 127 17.38 1.01 25.98
N LEU A 128 16.75 1.80 25.11
CA LEU A 128 16.36 1.42 23.77
C LEU A 128 17.06 2.30 22.73
N THR A 129 17.47 1.66 21.64
CA THR A 129 18.04 2.34 20.46
C THR A 129 17.10 2.19 19.29
N LEU A 130 16.67 3.31 18.71
CA LEU A 130 15.93 3.35 17.44
C LEU A 130 16.91 3.67 16.31
N ILE A 131 17.08 2.73 15.38
CA ILE A 131 17.88 2.95 14.17
C ILE A 131 16.92 3.25 13.02
N GLU A 132 16.96 4.47 12.50
CA GLU A 132 16.20 4.87 11.32
C GLU A 132 17.09 4.73 10.08
N PHE A 133 16.66 3.89 9.13
CA PHE A 133 17.28 3.84 7.81
C PHE A 133 16.50 4.76 6.87
N GLY A 134 17.17 5.74 6.27
CA GLY A 134 16.50 6.74 5.47
C GLY A 134 17.34 7.32 4.35
N ASP A 135 16.63 7.94 3.41
CA ASP A 135 17.19 8.66 2.27
C ASP A 135 16.69 10.11 2.33
N TYR A 136 17.61 11.08 2.25
CA TYR A 136 17.28 12.51 2.30
C TYR A 136 16.42 13.01 1.13
N GLN A 137 16.35 12.26 0.02
CA GLN A 137 15.49 12.57 -1.13
C GLN A 137 14.14 11.83 -1.10
N CYS A 138 13.92 10.91 -0.16
CA CYS A 138 12.69 10.11 -0.10
C CYS A 138 11.52 10.93 0.48
N SER A 139 10.42 11.01 -0.28
CA SER A 139 9.21 11.74 0.13
C SER A 139 8.55 11.16 1.40
N PHE A 140 8.63 9.85 1.60
CA PHE A 140 8.12 9.20 2.82
C PHE A 140 9.03 9.45 4.02
N CYS A 141 10.36 9.47 3.82
CA CYS A 141 11.31 9.86 4.88
C CYS A 141 11.08 11.32 5.29
N LYS A 142 10.87 12.23 4.33
CA LYS A 142 10.47 13.61 4.62
C LYS A 142 9.18 13.68 5.45
N ARG A 143 8.14 12.95 5.04
CA ARG A 143 6.87 12.91 5.79
C ARG A 143 7.06 12.38 7.21
N HIS A 144 7.88 11.34 7.39
CA HIS A 144 8.22 10.81 8.71
C HIS A 144 8.92 11.87 9.58
N SER A 145 9.95 12.53 9.04
CA SER A 145 10.66 13.61 9.70
C SER A 145 9.72 14.74 10.14
N ASP A 146 8.87 15.22 9.22
CA ASP A 146 7.98 16.36 9.45
C ASP A 146 6.84 16.03 10.44
N GLN A 147 6.27 14.81 10.37
CA GLN A 147 5.01 14.49 11.04
C GLN A 147 5.16 13.56 12.25
N THR A 148 6.19 12.71 12.28
CA THR A 148 6.35 11.65 13.28
C THR A 148 7.56 11.90 14.18
N ASN A 149 8.70 12.31 13.61
CA ASN A 149 9.96 12.38 14.35
C ASN A 149 9.87 13.32 15.57
N HIS A 150 9.22 14.48 15.43
CA HIS A 150 8.99 15.39 16.56
C HIS A 150 8.27 14.73 17.75
N LEU A 151 7.26 13.90 17.47
CA LEU A 151 6.53 13.17 18.52
C LEU A 151 7.38 12.09 19.18
N ILE A 152 8.27 11.43 18.41
CA ILE A 152 9.21 10.46 18.95
C ILE A 152 10.21 11.17 19.87
N ILE A 153 10.79 12.27 19.40
CA ILE A 153 11.77 13.06 20.15
C ILE A 153 11.17 13.50 21.48
N LYS A 154 10.02 14.18 21.44
CA LYS A 154 9.36 14.71 22.63
C LYS A 154 8.96 13.64 23.64
N ASN A 155 8.35 12.54 23.18
CA ASN A 155 7.75 11.56 24.10
C ASN A 155 8.77 10.52 24.61
N TYR A 156 9.85 10.27 23.87
CA TYR A 156 10.77 9.16 24.15
C TYR A 156 12.24 9.55 24.22
N VAL A 157 12.71 10.48 23.39
CA VAL A 157 14.12 10.88 23.39
C VAL A 157 14.41 11.85 24.53
N GLU A 158 13.62 12.90 24.64
CA GLU A 158 13.72 13.89 25.72
C GLU A 158 13.43 13.28 27.10
N THR A 159 12.63 12.21 27.14
CA THR A 159 12.34 11.48 28.39
C THR A 159 13.40 10.41 28.72
N GLY A 160 14.45 10.28 27.91
CA GLY A 160 15.56 9.34 28.12
C GLY A 160 15.22 7.87 27.90
N LYS A 161 14.06 7.57 27.31
CA LYS A 161 13.60 6.18 27.05
C LYS A 161 14.24 5.59 25.80
N VAL A 162 14.49 6.43 24.79
CA VAL A 162 15.02 6.03 23.49
C VAL A 162 16.16 6.97 23.11
N LYS A 163 17.21 6.44 22.49
CA LYS A 163 18.16 7.22 21.68
C LYS A 163 18.01 6.84 20.22
N ILE A 164 18.10 7.82 19.33
CA ILE A 164 17.91 7.64 17.89
C ILE A 164 19.25 7.73 17.18
N MET A 165 19.46 6.88 16.17
CA MET A 165 20.53 7.01 15.20
C MET A 165 19.95 6.86 13.79
N PHE A 166 20.24 7.83 12.94
CA PHE A 166 19.98 7.77 11.50
C PHE A 166 21.13 7.05 10.79
N LYS A 167 20.77 6.21 9.82
CA LYS A 167 21.67 5.42 8.97
C LYS A 167 21.28 5.64 7.52
N ASP A 168 22.22 6.15 6.74
CA ASP A 168 21.98 6.45 5.33
C ASP A 168 21.64 5.18 4.55
N LEU A 169 20.55 5.26 3.79
CA LEU A 169 20.07 4.22 2.89
C LEU A 169 19.80 4.84 1.52
N ILE A 170 20.79 4.77 0.63
CA ILE A 170 20.72 5.37 -0.71
C ILE A 170 19.79 4.53 -1.60
N VAL A 171 18.58 5.01 -1.84
CA VAL A 171 17.55 4.28 -2.63
C VAL A 171 16.86 5.13 -3.69
N VAL A 172 16.99 6.47 -3.65
CA VAL A 172 16.32 7.36 -4.61
C VAL A 172 17.22 7.67 -5.81
N GLY A 173 18.44 8.15 -5.61
CA GLY A 173 19.36 8.49 -6.71
C GLY A 173 20.66 9.14 -6.26
N ASP A 174 21.43 9.66 -7.22
CA ASP A 174 22.78 10.19 -6.96
C ASP A 174 22.78 11.42 -6.03
N ASP A 175 21.73 12.25 -6.07
CA ASP A 175 21.58 13.38 -5.16
C ASP A 175 21.48 12.94 -3.69
N SER A 176 20.99 11.73 -3.43
CA SER A 176 20.94 11.14 -2.08
C SER A 176 22.34 10.92 -1.52
N VAL A 177 23.32 10.56 -2.35
CA VAL A 177 24.72 10.40 -1.94
C VAL A 177 25.29 11.75 -1.53
N SER A 178 25.05 12.78 -2.35
CA SER A 178 25.50 14.15 -2.05
C SER A 178 24.87 14.69 -0.76
N ALA A 179 23.58 14.43 -0.55
CA ALA A 179 22.89 14.80 0.67
C ALA A 179 23.42 14.06 1.91
N ALA A 180 23.70 12.76 1.80
CA ALA A 180 24.32 11.98 2.87
C ALA A 180 25.71 12.54 3.22
N HIS A 181 26.56 12.81 2.22
CA HIS A 181 27.86 13.45 2.47
C HIS A 181 27.70 14.81 3.16
N ALA A 182 26.75 15.64 2.73
CA ALA A 182 26.48 16.92 3.38
C ALA A 182 26.07 16.76 4.85
N ALA A 183 25.24 15.76 5.18
CA ALA A 183 24.86 15.46 6.55
C ALA A 183 26.07 15.05 7.41
N HIS A 184 26.99 14.21 6.89
CA HIS A 184 28.23 13.89 7.60
C HIS A 184 29.17 15.10 7.74
N CYS A 185 29.22 16.02 6.78
CA CYS A 185 29.93 17.29 6.97
C CYS A 185 29.27 18.19 8.03
N ALA A 186 27.95 18.11 8.22
CA ALA A 186 27.25 18.80 9.31
C ALA A 186 27.56 18.15 10.67
N LYS A 187 27.75 16.82 10.72
CA LYS A 187 28.23 16.11 11.92
C LYS A 187 29.60 16.63 12.38
N ASP A 188 30.53 16.88 11.45
CA ASP A 188 31.85 17.43 11.80
C ASP A 188 31.76 18.83 12.44
N GLN A 189 30.63 19.51 12.26
CA GLN A 189 30.30 20.80 12.86
C GLN A 189 29.36 20.69 14.07
N GLU A 190 29.08 19.47 14.56
CA GLU A 190 28.12 19.19 15.64
C GLU A 190 26.66 19.57 15.31
N MET A 191 26.34 19.69 14.03
CA MET A 191 25.04 20.17 13.52
C MET A 191 24.25 19.09 12.76
N PHE A 192 24.56 17.80 12.97
CA PHE A 192 23.87 16.71 12.27
C PHE A 192 22.34 16.72 12.49
N TRP A 193 21.92 17.01 13.72
CA TRP A 193 20.52 16.99 14.15
C TRP A 193 19.91 18.40 14.30
N ALA A 194 20.59 19.43 13.80
CA ALA A 194 20.21 20.84 14.00
C ALA A 194 19.07 21.31 13.10
#